data_AF-A0A3D1GES7-F1
#
_entry.id   AF-A0A3D1GES7-F1
#
_cell.length_a   1.000
_cell.length_b   1.000
_cell.length_c   1.000
_cell.angle_alpha   90.00
_cell.angle_beta   90.00
_cell.angle_gamma   90.00
#
_symmetry.space_group_name_H-M   'P 1'
#
loop_
_entity.id
_entity.type
_entity.pdbx_description
1 polymer ?
#
loop_
_entity_poly.entity_id
_entity_poly.type
_entity_poly.pdbx_seq_one_letter_code
_entity_poly.pdbx_strand_id
1 'polypeptide(L)'
;MAAIRKHSQNVIIDSISFACMVILTVTGILLHFRLPHGSHNSTILGLTRHQWGEFHFWVAMVFVAGIIVHSLLHLPWIKSVIYPKDESRRRKAVLIFSLGIYALLIFTFVILMVPIYEGASG
;
A
#
# COMPACT_ATOMS: atom_id res chain seq x y z
N MET A 1 10.61 -16.24 29.49
CA MET A 1 10.36 -15.18 28.47
C MET A 1 9.21 -14.32 28.97
N ALA A 2 9.42 -13.02 29.19
CA ALA A 2 8.37 -12.13 29.69
C ALA A 2 7.28 -11.95 28.62
N ALA A 3 6.02 -12.23 28.94
CA ALA A 3 4.91 -12.03 28.03
C ALA A 3 4.70 -10.51 27.81
N ILE A 4 4.89 -10.05 26.58
CA ILE A 4 4.68 -8.65 26.21
C ILE A 4 3.17 -8.35 26.24
N ARG A 5 2.78 -7.23 26.86
CA ARG A 5 1.36 -6.81 26.95
C ARG A 5 0.79 -6.56 25.55
N LYS A 6 -0.42 -7.04 25.26
CA LYS A 6 -1.11 -6.88 23.94
C LYS A 6 -1.05 -5.45 23.38
N HIS A 7 -1.29 -4.44 24.23
CA HIS A 7 -1.20 -3.03 23.83
C HIS A 7 0.21 -2.66 23.29
N SER A 8 1.26 -3.13 23.97
CA SER A 8 2.64 -2.89 23.55
C SER A 8 2.96 -3.63 22.25
N GLN A 9 2.41 -4.82 22.04
CA GLN A 9 2.60 -5.58 20.79
C GLN A 9 1.98 -4.85 19.59
N ASN A 10 0.76 -4.33 19.73
CA ASN A 10 0.08 -3.57 18.66
C ASN A 10 0.87 -2.32 18.26
N VAL A 11 1.30 -1.51 19.23
CA VAL A 11 2.06 -0.28 18.95
C VAL A 11 3.38 -0.59 18.23
N ILE A 12 4.06 -1.68 18.59
CA ILE A 12 5.31 -2.07 17.93
C ILE A 12 5.06 -2.47 16.48
N ILE A 13 4.08 -3.36 16.23
CA ILE A 13 3.82 -3.82 14.86
C ILE A 13 3.35 -2.68 13.95
N ASP A 14 2.56 -1.75 14.50
CA ASP A 14 2.06 -0.59 13.77
C ASP A 14 3.21 0.38 13.43
N SER A 15 4.10 0.63 14.38
CA SER A 15 5.26 1.50 14.18
C SER A 15 6.24 0.93 13.16
N ILE A 16 6.52 -0.38 13.24
CA ILE A 16 7.38 -1.07 12.26
C ILE A 16 6.74 -1.03 10.87
N SER A 17 5.45 -1.35 10.77
CA SER A 17 4.72 -1.34 9.50
C SER A 17 4.70 0.07 8.90
N PHE A 18 4.49 1.11 9.72
CA PHE A 18 4.54 2.50 9.27
C PHE A 18 5.93 2.90 8.76
N ALA A 19 7.01 2.52 9.46
CA ALA A 19 8.37 2.78 9.01
C ALA A 19 8.67 2.08 7.67
N CYS A 20 8.28 0.81 7.52
CA CYS A 20 8.41 0.08 6.27
C CYS A 20 7.61 0.73 5.14
N MET A 21 6.38 1.19 5.40
CA MET A 21 5.58 1.91 4.41
C MET A 21 6.29 3.17 3.90
N VAL A 22 6.84 4.00 4.81
CA VAL A 22 7.59 5.20 4.43
C VAL A 22 8.80 4.85 3.57
N ILE A 23 9.57 3.84 3.97
CA ILE A 23 10.74 3.38 3.20
C ILE A 23 10.33 2.91 1.80
N LEU A 24 9.25 2.13 1.69
CA LEU A 24 8.73 1.64 0.41
C LEU A 24 8.26 2.77 -0.49
N THR A 25 7.53 3.75 0.05
CA THR A 25 7.10 4.91 -0.72
C THR A 25 8.30 5.69 -1.26
N VAL A 26 9.28 6.00 -0.42
CA VAL A 26 10.47 6.75 -0.83
C VAL A 26 11.28 5.99 -1.88
N THR A 27 11.55 4.71 -1.64
CA THR A 27 12.34 3.87 -2.57
C THR A 27 11.58 3.58 -3.86
N GLY A 28 10.26 3.42 -3.82
CA GLY A 28 9.41 3.27 -5.00
C GLY A 28 9.42 4.53 -5.88
N ILE A 29 9.28 5.71 -5.27
CA ILE A 29 9.40 7.01 -5.97
C ILE A 29 10.81 7.15 -6.58
N LEU A 30 11.85 6.82 -5.83
CA LEU A 30 13.24 6.85 -6.31
C LEU A 30 13.42 5.93 -7.53
N LEU A 31 12.96 4.68 -7.45
CA LEU A 31 13.07 3.72 -8.55
C LEU A 31 12.21 4.10 -9.75
N HIS A 32 11.07 4.75 -9.55
CA HIS A 32 10.18 5.14 -10.64
C HIS A 32 10.70 6.39 -11.38
N PHE A 33 11.09 7.43 -10.65
CA PHE A 33 11.41 8.73 -11.24
C PHE A 33 12.91 9.02 -11.39
N ARG A 34 13.75 8.51 -10.49
CA ARG A 34 15.19 8.86 -10.47
C ARG A 34 16.08 7.78 -11.08
N LEU A 35 15.68 6.52 -10.96
CA LEU A 35 16.37 5.38 -11.58
C LEU A 35 15.43 4.58 -12.48
N PRO A 36 14.75 5.15 -13.49
CA PRO A 36 13.83 4.39 -14.35
C PRO A 36 14.56 3.24 -15.09
N HIS A 37 13.79 2.34 -15.71
CA HIS A 37 14.36 1.24 -16.51
C HIS A 37 15.33 1.78 -17.57
N GLY A 38 16.48 1.10 -17.76
CA GLY A 38 17.54 1.53 -18.68
C GLY A 38 18.58 2.48 -18.08
N SER A 39 18.49 2.82 -16.79
CA SER A 39 19.46 3.67 -16.06
C SER A 39 20.78 2.97 -15.71
N HIS A 40 21.34 2.16 -16.61
CA HIS A 40 22.42 1.20 -16.35
C HIS A 40 23.65 1.76 -15.61
N ASN A 41 24.00 3.03 -15.83
CA ASN A 41 25.19 3.67 -15.20
C ASN A 41 24.85 4.67 -14.09
N SER A 42 23.56 4.88 -13.79
CA SER A 42 23.14 5.86 -12.79
C SER A 42 23.11 5.22 -11.40
N THR A 43 23.76 5.87 -10.45
CA THR A 43 23.78 5.44 -9.05
C THR A 43 23.23 6.54 -8.14
N ILE A 44 22.52 6.15 -7.08
CA ILE A 44 22.12 7.04 -6.00
C ILE A 44 22.64 6.44 -4.70
N LEU A 45 23.38 7.23 -3.91
CA LEU A 45 24.11 6.75 -2.74
C LEU A 45 25.03 5.55 -3.03
N GLY A 46 25.63 5.53 -4.23
CA GLY A 46 26.51 4.44 -4.68
C GLY A 46 25.78 3.14 -5.04
N LEU A 47 24.46 3.09 -4.95
CA LEU A 47 23.66 1.93 -5.32
C LEU A 47 23.02 2.10 -6.69
N THR A 48 23.07 1.03 -7.49
CA THR A 48 22.42 0.92 -8.79
C THR A 48 20.91 0.74 -8.65
N ARG A 49 20.18 0.86 -9.77
CA ARG A 49 18.75 0.53 -9.83
C ARG A 49 18.45 -0.87 -9.28
N HIS A 50 19.26 -1.86 -9.65
CA HIS A 50 19.04 -3.25 -9.23
C HIS A 50 19.18 -3.42 -7.71
N GLN A 51 20.19 -2.79 -7.11
CA GLN A 51 20.42 -2.85 -5.67
C GLN A 51 19.32 -2.11 -4.88
N TRP A 52 18.90 -0.94 -5.34
CA TRP A 52 17.73 -0.25 -4.77
C TRP A 52 16.45 -1.07 -4.90
N GLY A 53 16.28 -1.77 -6.03
CA GLY A 53 15.18 -2.69 -6.27
C GLY A 53 15.17 -3.87 -5.31
N GLU A 54 16.32 -4.48 -5.06
CA GLU A 54 16.48 -5.57 -4.11
C GLU A 54 16.19 -5.12 -2.67
N PHE A 55 16.72 -3.95 -2.28
CA PHE A 55 16.41 -3.35 -0.97
C PHE A 55 14.92 -3.08 -0.82
N HIS A 56 14.28 -2.44 -1.80
CA HIS A 56 12.84 -2.18 -1.82
C HIS A 56 12.05 -3.49 -1.68
N PHE A 57 12.44 -4.54 -2.42
CA PHE A 57 11.78 -5.84 -2.38
C PHE A 57 11.83 -6.49 -0.99
N TRP A 58 12.99 -6.52 -0.33
CA TRP A 58 13.08 -7.12 1.00
C TRP A 58 12.32 -6.32 2.07
N VAL A 59 12.33 -4.99 1.99
CA VAL A 59 11.48 -4.16 2.85
C VAL A 59 10.00 -4.45 2.58
N ALA A 60 9.61 -4.71 1.33
CA ALA A 60 8.23 -5.05 0.96
C ALA A 60 7.82 -6.39 1.58
N MET A 61 8.71 -7.38 1.56
CA MET A 61 8.46 -8.68 2.21
C MET A 61 8.26 -8.54 3.72
N VAL A 62 9.08 -7.73 4.40
CA VAL A 62 8.91 -7.42 5.82
C VAL A 62 7.59 -6.70 6.08
N PHE A 63 7.24 -5.71 5.24
CA PHE A 63 5.98 -4.99 5.33
C PHE A 63 4.78 -5.93 5.17
N VAL A 64 4.78 -6.81 4.17
CA VAL A 64 3.70 -7.79 3.95
C VAL A 64 3.53 -8.71 5.16
N ALA A 65 4.63 -9.24 5.70
CA ALA A 65 4.59 -10.03 6.93
C ALA A 65 4.03 -9.21 8.11
N GLY A 66 4.45 -7.95 8.24
CA GLY A 66 3.94 -7.01 9.23
C GLY A 66 2.44 -6.76 9.12
N ILE A 67 1.92 -6.54 7.91
CA ILE A 67 0.50 -6.34 7.63
C ILE A 67 -0.32 -7.60 7.93
N ILE A 68 0.20 -8.80 7.65
CA ILE A 68 -0.46 -10.06 8.04
C ILE A 68 -0.60 -10.10 9.56
N VAL A 69 0.49 -9.87 10.30
CA VAL A 69 0.46 -9.88 11.77
C VAL A 69 -0.46 -8.79 12.34
N HIS A 70 -0.35 -7.56 11.83
CA HIS A 70 -1.24 -6.45 12.18
C HIS A 70 -2.72 -6.83 11.98
N SER A 71 -3.06 -7.38 10.82
CA SER A 71 -4.43 -7.80 10.50
C SER A 71 -4.93 -8.89 11.46
N LEU A 72 -4.09 -9.88 11.77
CA LEU A 72 -4.41 -10.93 12.74
C LEU A 72 -4.68 -10.37 14.14
N LEU A 73 -3.85 -9.43 14.61
CA LEU A 73 -4.03 -8.77 15.91
C LEU A 73 -5.29 -7.89 15.95
N HIS A 74 -5.67 -7.30 14.83
CA HIS A 74 -6.84 -6.42 14.70
C HIS A 74 -8.12 -7.14 14.25
N LEU A 75 -8.11 -8.48 14.08
CA LEU A 75 -9.30 -9.26 13.67
C LEU A 75 -10.58 -8.96 14.46
N PRO A 76 -10.57 -8.77 15.81
CA PRO A 76 -11.80 -8.44 16.53
C PRO A 76 -12.40 -7.10 16.09
N TRP A 77 -11.55 -6.10 15.85
CA TRP A 77 -11.96 -4.82 15.31
C TRP A 77 -12.49 -4.97 13.88
N ILE A 78 -11.77 -5.69 13.01
CA ILE A 78 -12.19 -5.95 11.62
C ILE A 78 -13.58 -6.60 11.59
N LYS A 79 -13.80 -7.64 12.41
CA LYS A 79 -15.12 -8.30 12.54
C LYS A 79 -16.22 -7.31 12.93
N SER A 80 -15.93 -6.37 13.84
CA SER A 80 -16.90 -5.36 14.25
C SER A 80 -17.25 -4.35 13.14
N VAL A 81 -16.33 -4.11 12.21
CA VAL A 81 -16.52 -3.23 11.05
C VAL A 81 -17.28 -3.94 9.93
N ILE A 82 -16.97 -5.22 9.66
CA ILE A 82 -17.60 -6.02 8.59
C ILE A 82 -19.02 -6.44 8.99
N TYR A 83 -19.24 -6.80 10.24
CA TYR A 83 -20.54 -7.24 10.76
C TYR A 83 -21.06 -6.27 11.82
N PRO A 84 -21.41 -5.02 11.44
CA PRO A 84 -21.95 -4.06 12.39
C PRO A 84 -23.31 -4.55 12.87
N LYS A 85 -23.47 -4.66 14.19
CA LYS A 85 -24.77 -5.04 14.81
C LYS A 85 -25.82 -3.94 14.68
N ASP A 86 -25.39 -2.71 14.47
CA ASP A 86 -26.24 -1.52 14.32
C ASP A 86 -26.66 -1.33 12.85
N GLU A 87 -27.96 -1.37 12.60
CA GLU A 87 -28.56 -1.20 11.27
C GLU A 87 -28.21 0.15 10.63
N SER A 88 -28.08 1.22 11.41
CA SER A 88 -27.72 2.55 10.90
C SER A 88 -26.28 2.56 10.39
N ARG A 89 -25.35 1.90 11.10
CA ARG A 89 -23.96 1.70 10.66
C ARG A 89 -23.89 0.80 9.44
N ARG A 90 -24.67 -0.29 9.40
CA ARG A 90 -24.77 -1.17 8.23
C ARG A 90 -25.20 -0.40 6.98
N ARG A 91 -26.26 0.41 7.07
CA ARG A 91 -26.76 1.22 5.96
C ARG A 91 -25.72 2.23 5.47
N LYS A 92 -25.06 2.94 6.39
CA LYS A 92 -23.95 3.87 6.06
C LYS A 92 -22.80 3.15 5.35
N ALA A 93 -22.39 1.99 5.84
CA ALA A 93 -21.32 1.20 5.23
C ALA A 93 -21.66 0.75 3.81
N VAL A 94 -22.88 0.24 3.60
CA VAL A 94 -23.36 -0.15 2.25
C VAL A 94 -23.40 1.05 1.31
N LEU A 95 -23.89 2.21 1.76
CA LEU A 95 -23.96 3.43 0.94
C LEU A 95 -22.57 3.95 0.55
N ILE A 96 -21.63 3.99 1.50
CA ILE A 96 -20.24 4.41 1.22
C ILE A 96 -19.59 3.44 0.24
N PHE A 97 -19.77 2.13 0.45
CA PHE A 97 -19.21 1.11 -0.42
C PHE A 97 -19.78 1.17 -1.84
N SER A 98 -21.11 1.33 -1.98
CA SER A 98 -21.75 1.49 -3.28
C SER A 98 -21.30 2.75 -4.00
N LEU A 99 -21.12 3.86 -3.27
CA LEU A 99 -20.60 5.10 -3.83
C LEU A 99 -19.15 4.94 -4.31
N GLY A 100 -18.31 4.24 -3.54
CA GLY A 100 -16.93 3.92 -3.92
C GLY A 100 -16.85 3.07 -5.18
N ILE A 101 -17.69 2.04 -5.30
CA ILE A 101 -17.79 1.23 -6.53
C ILE A 101 -18.21 2.11 -7.71
N TYR A 102 -19.24 2.94 -7.52
CA TYR A 102 -19.73 3.79 -8.60
C TYR A 102 -18.66 4.78 -9.08
N ALA A 103 -17.93 5.39 -8.14
CA ALA A 103 -16.80 6.27 -8.46
C ALA A 103 -15.67 5.53 -9.21
N LEU A 104 -15.34 4.30 -8.82
CA LEU A 104 -14.33 3.49 -9.51
C LEU A 104 -14.76 3.11 -10.93
N LEU A 105 -16.03 2.76 -11.13
CA LEU A 105 -16.58 2.45 -12.44
C LEU A 105 -16.54 3.68 -13.36
N ILE A 106 -16.92 4.86 -12.85
CA ILE A 106 -16.80 6.12 -13.58
C ILE A 106 -15.34 6.40 -13.93
N PHE A 107 -14.42 6.30 -12.96
CA PHE A 107 -13.00 6.55 -13.19
C PHE A 107 -12.43 5.63 -14.28
N THR A 108 -12.77 4.34 -14.23
CA THR A 108 -12.36 3.36 -15.24
C THR A 108 -12.96 3.68 -16.60
N PHE A 109 -14.25 4.02 -16.66
CA PHE A 109 -14.93 4.42 -17.89
C PHE A 109 -14.28 5.67 -18.52
N VAL A 110 -13.95 6.67 -17.70
CA VAL A 110 -13.25 7.88 -18.14
C VAL A 110 -11.90 7.52 -18.75
N ILE A 111 -11.08 6.70 -18.08
CA ILE A 111 -9.78 6.26 -18.61
C ILE A 111 -9.93 5.55 -19.96
N LEU A 112 -10.91 4.65 -20.11
CA LEU A 112 -11.15 3.94 -21.37
C LEU A 112 -11.61 4.86 -22.50
N MET A 113 -12.27 5.97 -22.17
CA MET A 113 -12.74 6.97 -23.14
C MET A 113 -11.69 8.05 -23.44
N VAL A 114 -10.56 8.09 -22.74
CA VAL A 114 -9.45 8.98 -23.11
C VAL A 114 -8.82 8.45 -24.40
N PRO A 115 -8.88 9.21 -25.52
CA PRO A 115 -8.27 8.77 -26.77
C PRO A 115 -6.75 8.63 -26.61
N ILE A 116 -6.19 7.53 -27.11
CA ILE A 116 -4.75 7.32 -27.17
C ILE A 116 -4.23 8.13 -28.35
N TYR A 117 -3.56 9.24 -28.07
CA TYR A 117 -2.85 9.98 -29.12
C TYR A 117 -1.54 9.26 -29.41
N GLU A 118 -1.46 8.61 -30.58
CA GLU A 118 -0.18 8.13 -31.10
C GLU A 118 0.68 9.35 -31.44
N GLY A 119 1.84 9.46 -30.78
CA GLY A 119 2.78 10.55 -31.04
C GLY A 119 3.23 10.49 -32.50
N ALA A 120 3.11 11.61 -33.21
CA ALA A 120 3.60 11.75 -34.57
C ALA A 120 5.09 11.33 -34.62
N SER A 121 5.37 10.21 -35.28
CA SER A 121 6.72 9.78 -35.61
C SER A 121 7.32 10.81 -36.57
N GLY A 122 8.20 11.66 -36.05
CA GLY A 122 9.08 12.51 -36.87
C GLY A 122 10.28 11.75 -37.41
#